data_AF-A0A952VVD6-F1
#
_entry.id   AF-A0A952VVD6-F1
#
_cell.length_a   1.000
_cell.length_b   1.000
_cell.length_c   1.000
_cell.angle_alpha   90.00
_cell.angle_beta   90.00
_cell.angle_gamma   90.00
#
_symmetry.space_group_name_H-M   'P 1'
#
loop_
_entity.id
_entity.type
_entity.pdbx_description
1 polymer ?
#
loop_
_entity_poly.entity_id
_entity_poly.type
_entity_poly.pdbx_seq_one_letter_code
_entity_poly.pdbx_strand_id
1 'polypeptide(L)'
;MEEWDYAFDPDKNAWLIRERRISFEQIIALIESGNLVQVLEHHDRERYPNQLLYEVDVDGYIYVVPVVREHQTLFLKTIYPSRKATRNRAKGRTT
;
A
#
# COMPACT_ATOMS: atom_id res chain seq x y z
N MET A 1 1.97 11.28 15.32
CA MET A 1 2.20 10.44 14.12
C MET A 1 2.86 9.20 14.68
N GLU A 2 2.22 8.04 14.63
CA GLU A 2 2.88 6.82 15.13
C GLU A 2 4.13 6.59 14.28
N GLU A 3 5.28 6.47 14.95
CA GLU A 3 6.57 6.25 14.33
C GLU A 3 6.67 4.76 13.98
N TRP A 4 6.37 4.44 12.72
CA TRP A 4 6.44 3.08 12.18
C TRP A 4 7.71 2.95 11.34
N ASP A 5 8.47 1.88 11.57
CA ASP A 5 9.56 1.49 10.68
C ASP A 5 9.00 0.82 9.42
N TYR A 6 9.60 1.10 8.27
CA TYR A 6 9.25 0.46 7.01
C TYR A 6 10.33 -0.53 6.59
N ALA A 7 9.91 -1.74 6.25
CA ALA A 7 10.80 -2.79 5.74
C ALA A 7 10.23 -3.40 4.46
N PHE A 8 11.12 -3.73 3.52
CA PHE A 8 10.78 -4.42 2.28
C PHE A 8 11.97 -5.20 1.76
N ASP A 9 11.69 -6.18 0.90
CA ASP A 9 12.72 -6.96 0.22
C ASP A 9 13.34 -6.12 -0.92
N PRO A 10 14.67 -5.93 -0.96
CA PRO A 10 15.34 -5.10 -1.97
C PRO A 10 15.30 -5.70 -3.37
N ASP A 11 15.39 -7.03 -3.51
CA ASP A 11 15.26 -7.72 -4.80
C ASP A 11 13.84 -7.56 -5.35
N LYS A 12 12.84 -7.61 -4.46
CA LYS A 12 11.45 -7.33 -4.81
C LYS A 12 11.25 -5.87 -5.23
N ASN A 13 11.90 -4.93 -4.54
CA ASN A 13 11.86 -3.50 -4.91
C ASN A 13 12.43 -3.30 -6.32
N ALA A 14 13.61 -3.86 -6.58
CA ALA A 14 14.26 -3.78 -7.89
C ALA A 14 13.37 -4.37 -9.01
N TRP A 15 12.70 -5.50 -8.74
CA TRP A 15 11.74 -6.08 -9.67
C TRP A 15 10.54 -5.16 -9.94
N LEU A 16 9.96 -4.55 -8.91
CA LEU A 16 8.84 -3.61 -9.05
C LEU A 16 9.24 -2.36 -9.86
N ILE A 17 10.44 -1.82 -9.63
CA ILE A 17 10.97 -0.69 -10.39
C ILE A 17 11.10 -1.06 -11.87
N ARG A 18 11.63 -2.26 -12.17
CA ARG A 18 11.86 -2.69 -13.55
C ARG A 18 10.55 -2.97 -14.29
N GLU A 19 9.65 -3.73 -13.67
CA GLU A 19 8.45 -4.24 -14.34
C GLU A 19 7.26 -3.26 -14.27
N ARG A 20 7.18 -2.46 -13.20
CA ARG A 20 6.00 -1.63 -12.89
C ARG A 20 6.32 -0.15 -12.72
N ARG A 21 7.59 0.24 -12.85
CA ARG A 21 8.05 1.63 -12.72
C ARG A 21 7.61 2.28 -11.39
N ILE A 22 7.54 1.48 -10.32
CA ILE A 22 7.17 1.93 -8.98
C ILE A 22 8.06 1.25 -7.94
N SER A 23 8.48 2.00 -6.90
CA SER A 23 9.29 1.49 -5.80
C SER A 23 8.53 1.53 -4.47
N PHE A 24 9.00 0.75 -3.50
CA PHE A 24 8.51 0.83 -2.13
C PHE A 24 8.86 2.18 -1.49
N GLU A 25 10.04 2.74 -1.78
CA GLU A 25 10.44 4.07 -1.28
C GLU A 25 9.47 5.16 -1.75
N GLN A 26 9.04 5.12 -3.01
CA GLN A 26 8.04 6.04 -3.54
C GLN A 26 6.71 5.90 -2.80
N ILE A 27 6.26 4.66 -2.57
CA ILE A 27 5.03 4.39 -1.82
C ILE A 27 5.13 4.90 -0.38
N ILE A 28 6.24 4.68 0.30
CA ILE A 28 6.48 5.14 1.67
C ILE A 28 6.41 6.67 1.73
N ALA A 29 7.13 7.36 0.85
CA ALA A 29 7.10 8.82 0.77
C ALA A 29 5.68 9.36 0.51
N LEU A 30 4.89 8.69 -0.33
CA LEU A 30 3.49 9.06 -0.59
C LEU A 30 2.60 8.86 0.63
N ILE A 31 2.77 7.76 1.36
CA ILE A 31 2.05 7.48 2.61
C ILE A 31 2.36 8.57 3.65
N GLU A 32 3.64 8.89 3.87
CA GLU A 32 4.09 9.93 4.81
C GLU A 32 3.61 11.32 4.39
N SER A 33 3.47 11.57 3.08
CA SER A 33 2.93 12.81 2.54
C SER A 33 1.38 12.89 2.57
N GLY A 34 0.71 11.90 3.16
CA GLY A 34 -0.76 11.89 3.33
C GLY A 34 -1.56 11.36 2.14
N ASN A 35 -0.93 10.63 1.20
CA ASN A 35 -1.63 10.01 0.06
C ASN A 35 -2.15 8.60 0.34
N LEU A 36 -2.11 8.15 1.60
CA LEU A 36 -2.79 6.93 2.03
C LEU A 36 -4.31 7.19 2.07
N VAL A 37 -5.04 6.55 1.15
CA VAL A 37 -6.49 6.73 0.99
C VAL A 37 -7.26 5.93 2.02
N GLN A 38 -6.90 4.67 2.21
CA GLN A 38 -7.53 3.81 3.21
C GLN A 38 -6.64 2.62 3.57
N VAL A 39 -6.86 2.08 4.77
CA VAL A 39 -6.27 0.81 5.22
C VAL A 39 -7.41 -0.20 5.34
N LEU A 40 -7.32 -1.29 4.59
CA LEU A 40 -8.26 -2.40 4.65
C LEU A 40 -7.61 -3.57 5.36
N GLU A 41 -8.41 -4.31 6.13
CA GLU A 41 -7.97 -5.57 6.71
C GLU A 41 -8.28 -6.72 5.74
N HIS A 42 -7.41 -7.75 5.73
CA HIS A 42 -7.69 -8.94 4.93
C HIS A 42 -8.97 -9.62 5.46
N HIS A 43 -9.89 -9.97 4.55
CA HIS A 43 -11.17 -10.61 4.93
C HIS A 43 -10.96 -11.94 5.66
N ASP A 44 -9.99 -12.75 5.19
CA ASP A 44 -9.58 -14.00 5.86
C ASP A 44 -8.59 -13.76 7.00
N ARG A 45 -9.02 -13.10 8.07
CA ARG A 45 -8.19 -12.84 9.26
C ARG A 45 -7.66 -14.12 9.92
N GLU A 46 -8.35 -15.26 9.76
CA GLU A 46 -7.87 -16.56 10.27
C GLU A 46 -6.61 -17.05 9.55
N ARG A 47 -6.44 -16.73 8.26
CA ARG A 47 -5.27 -17.12 7.47
C ARG A 47 -4.18 -16.04 7.44
N TYR A 48 -4.58 -14.76 7.57
CA TYR A 48 -3.67 -13.62 7.51
C TYR A 48 -3.98 -12.58 8.60
N PRO A 49 -3.80 -12.92 9.89
CA PRO A 49 -4.26 -12.09 11.01
C PRO A 49 -3.60 -10.70 11.08
N ASN A 50 -2.42 -10.54 10.48
CA ASN A 50 -1.62 -9.32 10.57
C ASN A 50 -1.40 -8.64 9.22
N GLN A 51 -2.12 -9.08 8.17
CA GLN A 51 -2.00 -8.48 6.85
C GLN A 51 -3.05 -7.39 6.62
N LEU A 52 -2.56 -6.22 6.27
CA LEU A 52 -3.31 -5.05 5.86
C LEU A 52 -3.13 -4.81 4.36
N LEU A 53 -4.07 -4.12 3.75
CA LEU A 53 -4.02 -3.66 2.38
C LEU A 53 -4.11 -2.13 2.39
N TYR A 54 -3.02 -1.48 2.05
CA TYR A 54 -2.97 -0.03 1.98
C TYR A 54 -3.34 0.41 0.58
N GLU A 55 -4.32 1.30 0.46
CA GLU A 55 -4.65 1.95 -0.80
C GLU A 55 -3.98 3.31 -0.85
N VAL A 56 -3.06 3.50 -1.79
CA VAL A 56 -2.26 4.73 -1.94
C VAL A 56 -2.60 5.38 -3.27
N ASP A 57 -2.86 6.68 -3.25
CA ASP A 57 -3.05 7.47 -4.47
C ASP A 57 -1.69 7.81 -5.08
N VAL A 58 -1.47 7.33 -6.31
CA VAL A 58 -0.29 7.63 -7.11
C VAL A 58 -0.78 8.34 -8.36
N ASP A 59 -0.68 9.67 -8.37
CA ASP A 59 -1.09 10.53 -9.49
C ASP A 59 -2.54 10.27 -9.98
N GLY A 60 -3.48 10.10 -9.04
CA GLY A 60 -4.88 9.86 -9.34
C GLY A 60 -5.25 8.40 -9.64
N TYR A 61 -4.28 7.48 -9.57
CA TYR A 61 -4.50 6.05 -9.70
C TYR A 61 -4.22 5.33 -8.39
N ILE A 62 -5.11 4.42 -7.97
CA ILE A 62 -4.96 3.74 -6.69
C ILE A 62 -4.11 2.48 -6.85
N TYR A 63 -3.05 2.43 -6.06
CA TYR A 63 -2.22 1.25 -5.87
C TYR A 63 -2.53 0.60 -4.53
N VAL A 64 -2.63 -0.72 -4.54
CA VAL A 64 -2.81 -1.54 -3.34
C VAL A 64 -1.47 -2.12 -2.95
N VAL A 65 -1.16 -1.99 -1.67
CA VAL A 65 0.11 -2.39 -1.07
C VAL A 65 -0.20 -3.31 0.10
N PRO A 66 -0.03 -4.63 -0.04
CA PRO A 66 -0.12 -5.54 1.08
C PRO A 66 1.01 -5.30 2.07
N VAL A 67 0.64 -5.07 3.33
CA VAL A 67 1.53 -4.76 4.44
C VAL A 67 1.31 -5.78 5.54
N VAL A 68 2.38 -6.37 6.05
CA VAL A 68 2.32 -7.18 7.28
C VAL A 68 2.81 -6.33 8.44
N ARG A 69 1.97 -6.15 9.46
CA ARG A 69 2.32 -5.42 10.67
C ARG A 69 2.94 -6.37 11.68
N GLU A 70 4.14 -6.06 12.15
CA GLU A 70 4.82 -6.81 13.20
C GLU A 70 5.50 -5.83 14.17
N HIS A 71 5.09 -5.82 15.43
CA HIS A 71 5.53 -4.86 16.45
C HIS A 71 5.41 -3.40 16.00
N GLN A 72 6.53 -2.72 15.72
CA GLN A 72 6.63 -1.34 15.22
C GLN A 72 7.08 -1.26 13.75
N THR A 73 7.13 -2.40 13.04
CA THR A 73 7.58 -2.47 11.65
C THR A 73 6.44 -2.85 10.70
N LEU A 74 6.36 -2.16 9.58
CA LEU A 74 5.46 -2.41 8.47
C LEU A 74 6.23 -3.04 7.31
N PHE A 75 5.95 -4.31 7.04
CA PHE A 75 6.59 -5.07 5.96
C PHE A 75 5.78 -4.99 4.67
N LEU A 76 6.25 -4.21 3.70
CA LEU A 76 5.61 -4.07 2.39
C LEU A 76 5.96 -5.28 1.52
N LYS A 77 4.93 -6.01 1.05
CA LYS A 77 5.13 -7.27 0.31
C LYS A 77 5.12 -7.09 -1.20
N THR A 78 4.26 -6.20 -1.72
CA THR A 78 4.11 -5.97 -3.16
C THR A 78 3.36 -4.66 -3.42
N ILE A 79 3.34 -4.23 -4.68
CA ILE A 79 2.61 -3.05 -5.15
C ILE A 79 1.87 -3.41 -6.42
N TYR A 80 0.55 -3.18 -6.48
CA TYR A 80 -0.22 -3.40 -7.69
C TYR A 80 -1.33 -2.36 -7.92
N PRO A 81 -1.56 -1.95 -9.17
CA PRO A 81 -2.65 -1.04 -9.51
C PRO A 81 -4.00 -1.72 -9.30
N SER A 82 -4.97 -1.00 -8.73
CA SER A 82 -6.35 -1.48 -8.53
C SER A 82 -7.35 -0.59 -9.25
N ARG A 83 -7.87 -1.08 -10.39
CA ARG A 83 -8.97 -0.44 -11.13
C ARG A 83 -10.22 -0.27 -10.27
N LYS A 84 -10.52 -1.27 -9.43
CA LYS A 84 -11.70 -1.26 -8.54
C LYS A 84 -11.57 -0.15 -7.51
N ALA A 85 -10.43 -0.06 -6.83
CA ALA A 85 -10.18 0.97 -5.82
C ALA A 85 -10.18 2.38 -6.44
N THR A 86 -9.52 2.54 -7.60
CA THR A 86 -9.53 3.81 -8.35
C THR A 86 -10.94 4.28 -8.68
N ARG A 87 -11.81 3.37 -9.16
CA ARG A 87 -13.22 3.68 -9.42
C ARG A 87 -14.00 4.00 -8.15
N ASN A 88 -13.73 3.30 -7.05
CA ASN A 88 -14.41 3.56 -5.77
C ASN A 88 -14.07 4.96 -5.25
N ARG A 89 -12.81 5.39 -5.34
CA ARG A 89 -12.40 6.77 -5.01
C ARG A 89 -13.15 7.80 -5.84
N ALA A 90 -13.31 7.58 -7.14
CA ALA A 90 -14.08 8.48 -8.01
C ALA A 90 -15.57 8.55 -7.63
N LYS A 91 -16.14 7.45 -7.12
CA LYS A 91 -17.55 7.39 -6.67
C LYS A 91 -17.77 7.97 -5.27
N GLY A 92 -16.75 7.99 -4.42
CA GLY A 92 -16.79 8.57 -3.08
C GLY A 92 -16.72 10.11 -3.05
N ARG A 93 -16.51 10.77 -4.21
CA ARG A 93 -16.54 12.24 -4.35
C ARG A 93 -17.94 12.86 -4.39
N THR A 94 -19.00 12.09 -4.14
CA THR A 94 -20.36 12.62 -4.04
C THR A 94 -20.72 12.85 -2.57
N THR A 95 -20.44 14.07 -2.08
CA THR A 95 -21.19 14.92 -1.12
C THR A 95 -20.22 15.73 -0.28
#